data_AF-A0A9N8HDS2-F1
#
_entry.id   AF-A0A9N8HDS2-F1
#
_cell.length_a   1.000
_cell.length_b   1.000
_cell.length_c   1.000
_cell.angle_alpha   90.00
_cell.angle_beta   90.00
_cell.angle_gamma   90.00
#
_symmetry.space_group_name_H-M   'P 1'
#
loop_
_entity.id
_entity.type
_entity.pdbx_description
1 polymer ?
#
loop_
_entity_poly.entity_id
_entity_poly.type
_entity_poly.pdbx_seq_one_letter_code
_entity_poly.pdbx_strand_id
1 'polypeptide(L)'
;MTFPWTVLVHDYKIAWIHQTDSGREVKGEGVAPFTVTDFFDLIQNAIDTNHQEIQVVYDFGVGAPRRIYIDPDLNVQDDEIDISVSSYTVKSTAQRELEAAREKWDALGVVDYDYQFESSNGGTRENPAHPFPWNVSVKRAIVNRVTDANEKQVHFELENSRAMVPDSVEVMFLRIELAVAIGAFRISVTYAMEEGYPVNVLIDQKADGSEDSFMAKISFLAYELPNYRYR
;
A
#
# COMPACT_ATOMS: atom_id res chain seq x y z
N MET A 1 0.89 -4.88 -34.23
CA MET A 1 1.70 -5.06 -33.00
C MET A 1 2.38 -6.40 -33.11
N THR A 2 3.56 -6.60 -32.51
CA THR A 2 4.27 -7.90 -32.58
C THR A 2 4.18 -8.62 -31.24
N PHE A 3 3.66 -9.85 -31.27
CA PHE A 3 3.64 -10.82 -30.17
C PHE A 3 4.82 -11.80 -30.32
N PRO A 4 5.16 -12.62 -29.30
CA PRO A 4 4.56 -12.78 -27.96
C PRO A 4 4.89 -11.65 -26.96
N TRP A 5 3.99 -11.43 -25.99
CA TRP A 5 4.18 -10.51 -24.86
C TRP A 5 4.27 -11.22 -23.51
N THR A 6 5.10 -10.66 -22.62
CA THR A 6 5.12 -10.98 -21.20
C THR A 6 4.66 -9.77 -20.40
N VAL A 7 3.76 -9.99 -19.46
CA VAL A 7 3.08 -8.97 -18.67
C VAL A 7 3.33 -9.20 -17.18
N LEU A 8 3.52 -8.12 -16.42
CA LEU A 8 3.38 -8.13 -14.96
C LEU A 8 2.12 -7.37 -14.56
N VAL A 9 1.34 -7.96 -13.64
CA VAL A 9 0.10 -7.38 -13.15
C VAL A 9 0.17 -7.10 -11.66
N HIS A 10 -0.08 -5.85 -11.27
CA HIS A 10 -0.24 -5.41 -9.89
C HIS A 10 -1.64 -4.84 -9.69
N ASP A 11 -2.40 -5.35 -8.71
CA ASP A 11 -3.77 -4.90 -8.42
C ASP A 11 -4.70 -4.89 -9.63
N TYR A 12 -4.61 -5.94 -10.45
CA TYR A 12 -5.37 -6.05 -11.70
C TYR A 12 -5.08 -4.96 -12.74
N LYS A 13 -4.05 -4.13 -12.50
CA LYS A 13 -3.49 -3.18 -13.46
C LYS A 13 -2.19 -3.74 -14.01
N ILE A 14 -1.93 -3.50 -15.29
CA ILE A 14 -0.64 -3.88 -15.85
C ILE A 14 0.44 -2.92 -15.35
N ALA A 15 1.44 -3.48 -14.69
CA ALA A 15 2.62 -2.76 -14.22
C ALA A 15 3.64 -2.55 -15.35
N TRP A 16 3.84 -3.56 -16.19
CA TRP A 16 4.68 -3.47 -17.40
C TRP A 16 4.38 -4.58 -18.40
N ILE A 17 4.75 -4.33 -19.67
CA ILE A 17 4.62 -5.25 -20.82
C ILE A 17 5.93 -5.24 -21.61
N HIS A 18 6.56 -6.39 -21.80
CA HIS A 18 7.70 -6.54 -22.70
C HIS A 18 7.42 -7.57 -23.80
N GLN A 19 8.07 -7.43 -24.95
CA GLN A 19 8.16 -8.51 -25.93
C GLN A 19 8.95 -9.67 -25.33
N THR A 20 8.40 -10.88 -25.38
CA THR A 20 9.01 -12.05 -24.75
C THR A 20 10.37 -12.37 -25.37
N ASP A 21 10.51 -12.26 -26.69
CA ASP A 21 11.74 -12.67 -27.39
C ASP A 21 12.88 -11.66 -27.25
N SER A 22 12.56 -10.36 -27.32
CA SER A 22 13.56 -9.30 -27.30
C SER A 22 13.80 -8.72 -25.90
N GLY A 23 12.89 -8.98 -24.96
CA GLY A 23 12.86 -8.32 -23.65
C GLY A 23 12.59 -6.81 -23.73
N ARG A 24 12.28 -6.28 -24.91
CA ARG A 24 12.06 -4.85 -25.11
C ARG A 24 10.71 -4.45 -24.52
N GLU A 25 10.74 -3.39 -23.74
CA GLU A 25 9.52 -2.78 -23.22
C GLU A 25 8.61 -2.28 -24.35
N VAL A 26 7.34 -2.67 -24.28
CA VAL A 26 6.30 -2.26 -25.21
C VAL A 26 5.73 -0.94 -24.71
N LYS A 27 6.25 0.16 -25.26
CA LYS A 27 5.77 1.54 -25.04
C LYS A 27 5.16 2.08 -26.33
N GLY A 28 3.98 2.70 -26.28
CA GLY A 28 3.44 3.41 -27.45
C GLY A 28 1.94 3.74 -27.42
N GLU A 29 1.53 4.70 -28.26
CA GLU A 29 0.13 4.97 -28.58
C GLU A 29 -0.55 3.72 -29.14
N GLY A 30 -1.77 3.43 -28.69
CA GLY A 30 -2.52 2.22 -29.06
C GLY A 30 -2.32 1.03 -28.11
N VAL A 31 -1.29 1.06 -27.27
CA VAL A 31 -1.27 0.27 -26.02
C VAL A 31 -2.10 1.07 -25.02
N ALA A 32 -3.43 1.07 -25.20
CA ALA A 32 -4.33 1.56 -24.16
C ALA A 32 -3.94 0.89 -22.83
N PRO A 33 -4.10 1.56 -21.68
CA PRO A 33 -3.70 0.99 -20.40
C PRO A 33 -4.47 -0.31 -20.18
N PHE A 34 -3.83 -1.42 -20.51
CA PHE A 34 -4.41 -2.74 -20.37
C PHE A 34 -4.55 -3.00 -18.86
N THR A 35 -5.72 -3.47 -18.50
CA THR A 35 -6.09 -4.01 -17.21
C THR A 35 -6.34 -5.50 -17.38
N VAL A 36 -6.50 -6.22 -16.27
CA VAL A 36 -6.96 -7.61 -16.34
C VAL A 36 -8.35 -7.70 -16.97
N THR A 37 -9.19 -6.67 -16.83
CA THR A 37 -10.50 -6.61 -17.51
C THR A 37 -10.34 -6.58 -19.03
N ASP A 38 -9.38 -5.83 -19.55
CA ASP A 38 -9.12 -5.78 -21.00
C ASP A 38 -8.68 -7.13 -21.56
N PHE A 39 -8.09 -8.01 -20.75
CA PHE A 39 -7.81 -9.39 -21.16
C PHE A 39 -9.09 -10.22 -21.31
N PHE A 40 -10.07 -10.03 -20.42
CA PHE A 40 -11.37 -10.68 -20.58
C PHE A 40 -12.10 -10.15 -21.80
N ASP A 41 -12.05 -8.83 -22.05
CA ASP A 41 -12.66 -8.23 -23.23
C ASP A 41 -11.99 -8.71 -24.52
N LEU A 42 -10.66 -8.88 -24.53
CA LEU A 42 -9.91 -9.47 -25.64
C LEU A 42 -10.38 -10.91 -25.93
N ILE A 43 -10.49 -11.76 -24.89
CA ILE A 43 -10.97 -13.14 -25.02
C ILE A 43 -12.41 -13.16 -25.52
N GLN A 44 -13.29 -12.34 -24.93
CA GLN A 44 -14.70 -12.26 -25.32
C GLN A 44 -14.84 -11.81 -26.78
N ASN A 45 -14.08 -10.80 -27.20
CA ASN A 45 -14.09 -10.34 -28.58
C ASN A 45 -13.63 -11.44 -29.56
N ALA A 46 -12.59 -12.22 -29.21
CA ALA A 46 -12.15 -13.34 -30.04
C ALA A 46 -13.23 -14.42 -30.19
N ILE A 47 -13.97 -14.71 -29.11
CA ILE A 47 -15.13 -15.62 -29.12
C ILE A 47 -16.25 -15.04 -30.02
N ASP A 48 -16.63 -13.78 -29.80
CA ASP A 48 -17.74 -13.12 -30.50
C ASP A 48 -17.50 -12.99 -32.00
N THR A 49 -16.24 -12.87 -32.40
CA THR A 49 -15.81 -12.79 -33.80
C THR A 49 -15.39 -14.14 -34.38
N ASN A 50 -15.62 -15.24 -33.65
CA ASN A 50 -15.40 -16.62 -34.08
C ASN A 50 -13.98 -16.87 -34.62
N HIS A 51 -12.97 -16.46 -33.85
CA HIS A 51 -11.57 -16.82 -34.14
C HIS A 51 -11.38 -18.34 -34.15
N GLN A 52 -10.47 -18.84 -34.98
CA GLN A 52 -10.33 -20.28 -35.24
C GLN A 52 -9.76 -21.04 -34.04
N GLU A 53 -8.83 -20.44 -33.30
CA GLU A 53 -8.29 -21.03 -32.07
C GLU A 53 -8.18 -20.00 -30.96
N ILE A 54 -8.65 -20.40 -29.77
CA ILE A 54 -8.58 -19.61 -28.54
C ILE A 54 -8.17 -20.56 -27.43
N GLN A 55 -7.00 -20.34 -26.85
CA GLN A 55 -6.51 -21.07 -25.68
C GLN A 55 -6.28 -20.09 -24.53
N VAL A 56 -6.90 -20.37 -23.38
CA VAL A 56 -6.72 -19.56 -22.18
C VAL A 56 -6.37 -20.46 -21.01
N VAL A 57 -5.26 -20.14 -20.34
CA VAL A 57 -4.87 -20.74 -19.07
C VAL A 57 -5.14 -19.74 -17.97
N TYR A 58 -5.94 -20.11 -16.97
CA TYR A 58 -6.27 -19.25 -15.84
C TYR A 58 -5.37 -19.52 -14.63
N ASP A 59 -5.08 -18.46 -13.87
CA ASP A 59 -4.53 -18.55 -12.52
C ASP A 59 -5.69 -18.72 -11.53
N PHE A 60 -5.87 -19.94 -11.01
CA PHE A 60 -6.98 -20.26 -10.11
C PHE A 60 -6.96 -19.47 -8.79
N GLY A 61 -5.78 -18.99 -8.34
CA GLY A 61 -5.67 -18.27 -7.08
C GLY A 61 -6.31 -16.89 -7.12
N VAL A 62 -6.30 -16.25 -8.29
CA VAL A 62 -6.83 -14.89 -8.50
C VAL A 62 -7.99 -14.83 -9.48
N GLY A 63 -8.30 -15.94 -10.17
CA GLY A 63 -9.38 -16.04 -11.15
C GLY A 63 -9.13 -15.27 -12.45
N ALA A 64 -7.88 -15.06 -12.85
CA ALA A 64 -7.50 -14.19 -13.98
C ALA A 64 -6.70 -14.96 -15.07
N PRO A 65 -6.72 -14.50 -16.35
CA PRO A 65 -6.02 -15.18 -17.45
C PRO A 65 -4.48 -15.12 -17.35
N ARG A 66 -3.85 -16.24 -17.01
CA ARG A 66 -2.39 -16.37 -16.92
C ARG A 66 -1.70 -16.47 -18.29
N ARG A 67 -2.32 -17.14 -19.25
CA ARG A 67 -1.85 -17.20 -20.63
C ARG A 67 -3.03 -17.09 -21.58
N ILE A 68 -2.88 -16.32 -22.63
CA ILE A 68 -3.88 -16.13 -23.69
C ILE A 68 -3.16 -16.38 -25.00
N TYR A 69 -3.66 -17.33 -25.77
CA TYR A 69 -3.26 -17.55 -27.15
C TYR A 69 -4.52 -17.47 -28.01
N ILE A 70 -4.51 -16.61 -29.03
CA ILE A 70 -5.61 -16.40 -29.96
C ILE A 70 -5.03 -16.43 -31.37
N ASP A 71 -5.58 -17.28 -32.22
CA ASP A 71 -5.27 -17.37 -33.64
C ASP A 71 -6.58 -17.12 -34.44
N PRO A 72 -6.70 -15.96 -35.11
CA PRO A 72 -7.87 -15.62 -35.90
C PRO A 72 -8.10 -16.55 -37.10
N ASP A 73 -7.03 -16.96 -37.79
CA ASP A 73 -7.08 -17.82 -38.98
C ASP A 73 -5.83 -18.71 -39.09
N LEU A 74 -6.00 -20.02 -38.85
CA LEU A 74 -4.92 -21.04 -38.85
C LEU A 74 -4.17 -21.16 -40.20
N ASN A 75 -4.65 -20.50 -41.26
CA ASN A 75 -4.03 -20.48 -42.59
C ASN A 75 -3.26 -19.20 -42.88
N VAL A 76 -3.30 -18.21 -41.99
CA VAL A 76 -2.53 -16.97 -42.06
C VAL A 76 -1.39 -17.09 -41.05
N GLN A 77 -0.18 -16.70 -41.45
CA GLN A 77 0.95 -16.64 -40.52
C GLN A 77 1.05 -15.24 -39.93
N ASP A 78 1.49 -15.16 -38.67
CA ASP A 78 1.87 -13.94 -37.96
C ASP A 78 0.69 -13.01 -37.57
N ASP A 79 -0.54 -13.52 -37.46
CA ASP A 79 -1.68 -12.80 -36.90
C ASP A 79 -2.08 -13.26 -35.48
N GLU A 80 -1.28 -14.14 -34.87
CA GLU A 80 -1.54 -14.71 -33.57
C GLU A 80 -1.22 -13.72 -32.43
N ILE A 81 -2.05 -13.77 -31.40
CA ILE A 81 -1.87 -13.04 -30.16
C ILE A 81 -1.44 -14.03 -29.09
N ASP A 82 -0.20 -13.95 -28.60
CA ASP A 82 0.28 -14.71 -27.44
C ASP A 82 0.68 -13.75 -26.31
N ILE A 83 -0.07 -13.80 -25.20
CA ILE A 83 0.15 -13.00 -24.00
C ILE A 83 0.35 -13.94 -22.81
N SER A 84 1.44 -13.73 -22.08
CA SER A 84 1.76 -14.47 -20.86
C SER A 84 1.89 -13.53 -19.65
N VAL A 85 1.17 -13.82 -18.57
CA VAL A 85 1.28 -13.09 -17.30
C VAL A 85 2.30 -13.79 -16.40
N SER A 86 3.41 -13.11 -16.15
CA SER A 86 4.52 -13.61 -15.34
C SER A 86 4.12 -13.81 -13.87
N SER A 87 3.35 -12.88 -13.30
CA SER A 87 2.77 -13.00 -11.97
C SER A 87 1.63 -12.02 -11.75
N TYR A 88 0.75 -12.38 -10.82
CA TYR A 88 -0.24 -11.50 -10.23
C TYR A 88 0.20 -11.13 -8.81
N THR A 89 0.28 -9.84 -8.54
CA THR A 89 0.39 -9.35 -7.17
C THR A 89 -0.89 -8.58 -6.84
N VAL A 90 -1.76 -9.19 -6.03
CA VAL A 90 -2.95 -8.53 -5.51
C VAL A 90 -2.60 -7.98 -4.14
N LYS A 91 -2.64 -6.66 -3.99
CA LYS A 91 -2.45 -6.02 -2.69
C LYS A 91 -3.59 -6.43 -1.76
N SER A 92 -3.23 -6.68 -0.52
CA SER A 92 -4.21 -6.91 0.54
C SER A 92 -5.12 -5.69 0.69
N THR A 93 -6.30 -5.88 1.28
CA THR A 93 -7.18 -4.76 1.62
C THR A 93 -6.45 -3.73 2.50
N ALA A 94 -5.66 -4.19 3.48
CA ALA A 94 -4.85 -3.33 4.33
C ALA A 94 -3.84 -2.48 3.55
N GLN A 95 -3.16 -3.06 2.55
CA GLN A 95 -2.21 -2.32 1.72
C GLN A 95 -2.91 -1.28 0.83
N ARG A 96 -4.08 -1.60 0.27
CA ARG A 96 -4.88 -0.64 -0.52
C ARG A 96 -5.39 0.52 0.34
N GLU A 97 -5.88 0.23 1.54
CA GLU A 97 -6.29 1.25 2.50
C GLU A 97 -5.11 2.15 2.90
N LEU A 98 -3.93 1.57 3.13
CA LEU A 98 -2.70 2.29 3.47
C LEU A 98 -2.28 3.25 2.36
N GLU A 99 -2.30 2.80 1.10
CA GLU A 99 -1.94 3.63 -0.06
C GLU A 99 -2.93 4.77 -0.27
N ALA A 100 -4.24 4.50 -0.18
CA ALA A 100 -5.27 5.54 -0.31
C ALA A 100 -5.17 6.59 0.80
N ALA A 101 -4.90 6.14 2.03
CA ALA A 101 -4.64 7.00 3.17
C ALA A 101 -3.40 7.89 2.95
N ARG A 102 -2.30 7.30 2.48
CA ARG A 102 -1.05 8.03 2.17
C ARG A 102 -1.26 9.05 1.05
N GLU A 103 -1.89 8.68 -0.05
CA GLU A 103 -2.18 9.60 -1.17
C GLU A 103 -3.00 10.81 -0.68
N LYS A 104 -3.98 10.56 0.19
CA LYS A 104 -4.80 11.62 0.78
C LYS A 104 -4.00 12.55 1.70
N TRP A 105 -3.13 12.02 2.54
CA TRP A 105 -2.23 12.81 3.39
C TRP A 105 -1.28 13.67 2.55
N ASP A 106 -0.66 13.07 1.53
CA ASP A 106 0.27 13.75 0.62
C ASP A 106 -0.44 14.87 -0.16
N ALA A 107 -1.69 14.64 -0.59
CA ALA A 107 -2.49 15.63 -1.29
C ALA A 107 -2.83 16.86 -0.44
N LEU A 108 -2.90 16.71 0.88
CA LEU A 108 -3.07 17.85 1.78
C LEU A 108 -1.76 18.64 1.91
N GLY A 109 -0.60 17.99 1.88
CA GLY A 109 0.68 18.66 2.07
C GLY A 109 0.87 19.17 3.51
N VAL A 110 0.33 18.44 4.49
CA VAL A 110 0.51 18.73 5.92
C VAL A 110 1.95 18.42 6.30
N VAL A 111 2.72 19.45 6.64
CA VAL A 111 4.16 19.31 7.01
C VAL A 111 4.43 19.54 8.50
N ASP A 112 3.54 20.27 9.16
CA ASP A 112 3.63 20.65 10.57
C ASP A 112 2.34 20.23 11.29
N TYR A 113 2.45 19.51 12.40
CA TYR A 113 1.30 19.02 13.16
C TYR A 113 1.68 18.60 14.58
N ASP A 114 0.69 18.58 15.47
CA ASP A 114 0.82 18.09 16.83
C ASP A 114 -0.13 16.90 17.06
N TYR A 115 0.33 15.87 17.76
CA TYR A 115 -0.51 14.73 18.15
C TYR A 115 -0.18 14.19 19.54
N GLN A 116 -1.15 13.49 20.12
CA GLN A 116 -1.00 12.74 21.36
C GLN A 116 -0.74 11.28 21.06
N PHE A 117 0.36 10.76 21.57
CA PHE A 117 0.74 9.36 21.49
C PHE A 117 0.41 8.66 22.81
N GLU A 118 -0.40 7.61 22.71
CA GLU A 118 -0.66 6.66 23.79
C GLU A 118 -0.12 5.29 23.38
N SER A 119 0.74 4.71 24.23
CA SER A 119 1.14 3.31 24.11
C SER A 119 0.40 2.48 25.15
N SER A 120 -0.16 1.34 24.72
CA SER A 120 -0.83 0.40 25.62
C SER A 120 -0.06 -0.90 25.77
N ASN A 121 1.28 -0.87 25.70
CA ASN A 121 2.08 -2.06 26.02
C ASN A 121 1.75 -2.52 27.44
N GLY A 122 0.93 -3.56 27.53
CA GLY A 122 0.26 -4.06 28.74
C GLY A 122 1.17 -4.69 29.80
N GLY A 123 2.47 -4.43 29.76
CA GLY A 123 3.47 -4.96 30.69
C GLY A 123 3.65 -4.09 31.94
N THR A 124 2.58 -3.92 32.73
CA THR A 124 2.54 -3.71 34.20
C THR A 124 3.57 -2.85 34.96
N ARG A 125 4.33 -1.97 34.32
CA ARG A 125 4.91 -0.80 34.99
C ARG A 125 4.78 0.38 34.06
N GLU A 126 3.68 1.12 34.20
CA GLU A 126 3.73 2.56 33.97
C GLU A 126 5.02 3.03 34.62
N ASN A 127 6.03 3.37 33.83
CA ASN A 127 7.22 3.95 34.40
C ASN A 127 6.75 5.31 34.93
N PRO A 128 6.67 5.52 36.26
CA PRO A 128 6.17 6.78 36.80
C PRO A 128 7.03 7.97 36.36
N ALA A 129 8.25 7.71 35.85
CA ALA A 129 9.10 8.74 35.27
C ALA A 129 8.61 9.29 33.91
N HIS A 130 7.70 8.58 33.20
CA HIS A 130 7.22 8.96 31.87
C HIS A 130 5.71 8.72 31.73
N PRO A 131 4.86 9.59 32.32
CA PRO A 131 3.42 9.46 32.18
C PRO A 131 3.00 9.66 30.72
N PHE A 132 2.16 8.75 30.23
CA PHE A 132 1.41 8.94 28.98
C PHE A 132 0.12 9.74 29.25
N PRO A 133 -0.49 10.37 28.22
CA PRO A 133 -0.04 10.46 26.83
C PRO A 133 1.19 11.37 26.65
N TRP A 134 1.94 11.16 25.57
CA TRP A 134 2.97 12.10 25.12
C TRP A 134 2.40 13.03 24.05
N ASN A 135 2.61 14.33 24.18
CA ASN A 135 2.31 15.29 23.12
C ASN A 135 3.55 15.41 22.22
N VAL A 136 3.42 15.04 20.96
CA VAL A 136 4.47 15.10 19.94
C VAL A 136 4.16 16.23 18.98
N SER A 137 5.15 17.08 18.74
CA SER A 137 5.12 18.17 17.77
C SER A 137 6.06 17.84 16.64
N VAL A 138 5.53 17.81 15.42
CA VAL A 138 6.26 17.56 14.19
C VAL A 138 6.33 18.86 13.39
N LYS A 139 7.52 19.20 12.90
CA LYS A 139 7.74 20.30 11.98
C LYS A 139 8.57 19.84 10.80
N ARG A 140 8.10 20.13 9.59
CA ARG A 140 8.73 19.71 8.33
C ARG A 140 9.01 18.20 8.32
N ALA A 141 8.03 17.41 8.75
CA ALA A 141 8.12 15.95 8.89
C ALA A 141 9.19 15.44 9.89
N ILE A 142 9.75 16.32 10.74
CA ILE A 142 10.70 15.94 11.79
C ILE A 142 10.06 16.18 13.15
N VAL A 143 10.18 15.22 14.06
CA VAL A 143 9.78 15.41 15.46
C VAL A 143 10.62 16.54 16.06
N ASN A 144 9.96 17.68 16.30
CA ASN A 144 10.57 18.90 16.81
C ASN A 144 10.55 18.95 18.33
N ARG A 145 9.48 18.43 18.95
CA ARG A 145 9.33 18.43 20.40
C ARG A 145 8.46 17.27 20.85
N VAL A 146 8.78 16.69 22.00
CA VAL A 146 7.86 15.79 22.71
C VAL A 146 7.81 16.17 24.17
N THR A 147 6.60 16.17 24.73
CA THR A 147 6.37 16.43 26.15
C THR A 147 5.46 15.37 26.74
N ASP A 148 5.58 15.11 28.03
CA ASP A 148 4.63 14.27 28.75
C ASP A 148 3.29 15.00 29.00
N ALA A 149 2.38 14.33 29.71
CA ALA A 149 1.08 14.88 30.10
C ALA A 149 1.18 16.14 30.99
N ASN A 150 2.33 16.43 31.58
CA ASN A 150 2.60 17.61 32.41
C ASN A 150 3.43 18.67 31.66
N GLU A 151 3.49 18.59 30.33
CA GLU A 151 4.28 19.47 29.45
C GLU A 151 5.80 19.41 29.68
N LYS A 152 6.29 18.44 30.44
CA LYS A 152 7.72 18.28 30.67
C LYS A 152 8.35 17.66 29.43
N GLN A 153 9.43 18.27 28.93
CA GLN A 153 10.16 17.73 27.80
C GLN A 153 10.67 16.32 28.14
N VAL A 154 10.34 15.36 27.27
CA VAL A 154 10.86 14.00 27.38
C VAL A 154 12.16 13.96 26.56
N HIS A 155 13.25 13.58 27.20
CA HIS A 155 14.54 13.39 26.53
C HIS A 155 14.63 11.94 26.09
N PHE A 156 14.76 11.69 24.79
CA PHE A 156 14.94 10.35 24.24
C PHE A 156 16.37 10.22 23.73
N GLU A 157 17.10 9.24 24.24
CA GLU A 157 18.30 8.79 23.57
C GLU A 157 17.87 7.89 22.41
N LEU A 158 17.95 8.43 21.19
CA LEU A 158 17.62 7.73 19.94
C LEU A 158 18.39 6.42 19.73
N GLU A 159 19.48 6.20 20.46
CA GLU A 159 20.44 5.17 20.09
C GLU A 159 20.16 3.75 20.61
N ASN A 160 19.29 3.52 21.61
CA ASN A 160 19.19 2.14 22.18
C ASN A 160 17.85 1.67 22.78
N SER A 161 16.78 2.49 22.86
CA SER A 161 15.55 2.06 23.52
C SER A 161 14.48 1.54 22.54
N ARG A 162 14.07 0.28 22.72
CA ARG A 162 12.93 -0.38 22.04
C ARG A 162 11.59 0.37 22.17
N ALA A 163 11.48 1.37 23.04
CA ALA A 163 10.36 2.28 23.11
C ALA A 163 10.54 3.41 22.07
N MET A 164 10.34 3.07 20.80
CA MET A 164 10.32 4.06 19.72
C MET A 164 9.01 4.87 19.81
N VAL A 165 9.10 6.15 20.15
CA VAL A 165 8.08 7.13 19.73
C VAL A 165 7.95 6.97 18.21
N PRO A 166 6.76 6.89 17.61
CA PRO A 166 6.67 6.94 16.16
C PRO A 166 7.23 8.29 15.69
N ASP A 167 8.34 8.24 14.97
CA ASP A 167 9.01 9.40 14.40
C ASP A 167 8.16 9.94 13.22
N SER A 168 7.11 10.72 13.48
CA SER A 168 6.18 11.25 12.44
C SER A 168 5.17 10.24 11.85
N VAL A 169 4.10 10.77 11.26
CA VAL A 169 3.05 10.07 10.48
C VAL A 169 3.67 9.23 9.36
N GLU A 170 4.70 9.73 8.69
CA GLU A 170 5.41 9.01 7.63
C GLU A 170 6.03 7.72 8.16
N VAL A 171 6.63 7.73 9.35
CA VAL A 171 7.16 6.51 9.97
C VAL A 171 6.04 5.58 10.43
N MET A 172 4.87 6.11 10.79
CA MET A 172 3.72 5.26 11.07
C MET A 172 3.24 4.52 9.82
N PHE A 173 3.15 5.21 8.68
CA PHE A 173 2.89 4.55 7.40
C PHE A 173 3.95 3.48 7.09
N LEU A 174 5.24 3.78 7.26
CA LEU A 174 6.32 2.81 7.05
C LEU A 174 6.22 1.58 7.96
N ARG A 175 5.79 1.76 9.22
CA ARG A 175 5.58 0.65 10.15
C ARG A 175 4.42 -0.24 9.72
N ILE A 176 3.30 0.36 9.29
CA ILE A 176 2.16 -0.41 8.80
C ILE A 176 2.57 -1.16 7.52
N GLU A 177 3.27 -0.50 6.59
CA GLU A 177 3.79 -1.09 5.37
C GLU A 177 4.73 -2.28 5.67
N LEU A 178 5.67 -2.10 6.60
CA LEU A 178 6.57 -3.17 7.02
C LEU A 178 5.79 -4.33 7.65
N ALA A 179 4.81 -4.04 8.52
CA ALA A 179 3.97 -5.07 9.14
C ALA A 179 3.17 -5.87 8.09
N VAL A 180 2.62 -5.21 7.07
CA VAL A 180 1.96 -5.88 5.95
C VAL A 180 2.95 -6.74 5.19
N ALA A 181 4.14 -6.21 4.87
CA ALA A 181 5.16 -6.90 4.09
C ALA A 181 5.70 -8.17 4.78
N ILE A 182 5.87 -8.15 6.10
CA ILE A 182 6.34 -9.32 6.87
C ILE A 182 5.20 -10.27 7.26
N GLY A 183 3.95 -9.97 6.89
CA GLY A 183 2.79 -10.81 7.19
C GLY A 183 2.44 -10.83 8.68
N ALA A 184 2.40 -9.67 9.33
CA ALA A 184 1.96 -9.56 10.72
C ALA A 184 0.62 -10.25 10.95
N PHE A 185 0.48 -10.94 12.08
CA PHE A 185 -0.69 -11.75 12.39
C PHE A 185 -1.98 -10.94 12.38
N ARG A 186 -1.94 -9.72 12.94
CA ARG A 186 -3.07 -8.80 12.93
C ARG A 186 -2.60 -7.37 12.70
N ILE A 187 -3.26 -6.68 11.79
CA ILE A 187 -3.10 -5.24 11.58
C ILE A 187 -4.49 -4.62 11.64
N SER A 188 -4.67 -3.65 12.51
CA SER A 188 -5.91 -2.88 12.62
C SER A 188 -5.53 -1.41 12.64
N VAL A 189 -5.91 -0.70 11.58
CA VAL A 189 -5.66 0.73 11.45
C VAL A 189 -6.99 1.46 11.35
N THR A 190 -7.17 2.49 12.16
CA THR A 190 -8.23 3.48 11.96
C THR A 190 -7.57 4.72 11.37
N TYR A 191 -8.07 5.17 10.23
CA TYR A 191 -7.60 6.41 9.60
C TYR A 191 -8.53 7.58 9.92
N ALA A 192 -7.97 8.78 9.98
CA ALA A 192 -8.74 10.01 9.98
C ALA A 192 -9.37 10.18 8.59
N MET A 193 -10.70 10.09 8.50
CA MET A 193 -11.38 10.03 7.21
C MET A 193 -11.19 11.29 6.37
N GLU A 194 -10.98 12.48 6.97
CA GLU A 194 -10.83 13.74 6.25
C GLU A 194 -9.38 14.05 5.90
N GLU A 195 -8.43 13.52 6.66
CA GLU A 195 -7.01 13.87 6.59
C GLU A 195 -6.11 12.73 6.11
N GLY A 196 -6.60 11.48 6.11
CA GLY A 196 -5.89 10.32 5.56
C GLY A 196 -4.79 9.73 6.44
N TYR A 197 -4.52 10.25 7.64
CA TYR A 197 -3.45 9.69 8.49
C TYR A 197 -3.95 8.60 9.47
N PRO A 198 -3.08 7.70 9.95
CA PRO A 198 -3.42 6.71 10.98
C PRO A 198 -3.69 7.36 12.34
N VAL A 199 -4.87 7.11 12.91
CA VAL A 199 -5.33 7.58 14.24
C VAL A 199 -5.19 6.49 15.30
N ASN A 200 -5.50 5.24 14.95
CA ASN A 200 -5.27 4.11 15.84
C ASN A 200 -4.55 3.04 15.04
N VAL A 201 -3.40 2.59 15.52
CA VAL A 201 -2.60 1.54 14.89
C VAL A 201 -2.38 0.44 15.91
N LEU A 202 -2.90 -0.73 15.61
CA LEU A 202 -2.62 -1.97 16.33
C LEU A 202 -1.96 -2.93 15.36
N ILE A 203 -0.75 -3.35 15.69
CA ILE A 203 0.03 -4.35 14.96
C ILE A 203 0.37 -5.47 15.95
N ASP A 204 -0.09 -6.67 15.66
CA ASP A 204 0.27 -7.88 16.38
C ASP A 204 1.14 -8.77 15.49
N GLN A 205 2.37 -9.04 15.94
CA GLN A 205 3.31 -9.85 15.16
C GLN A 205 3.10 -11.35 15.37
N LYS A 206 2.41 -11.76 16.44
CA LYS A 206 2.29 -13.18 16.81
C LYS A 206 0.85 -13.57 17.13
N ALA A 207 0.48 -14.79 16.80
CA ALA A 207 -0.88 -15.30 17.04
C ALA A 207 -1.18 -15.57 18.53
N ASP A 208 -0.14 -15.70 19.35
CA ASP A 208 -0.24 -16.13 20.75
C ASP A 208 -0.50 -14.99 21.73
N GLY A 209 -0.59 -13.74 21.24
CA GLY A 209 -0.76 -12.56 22.08
C GLY A 209 0.42 -12.27 23.01
N SER A 210 1.60 -12.84 22.72
CA SER A 210 2.83 -12.51 23.45
C SER A 210 3.27 -11.06 23.18
N GLU A 211 4.12 -10.52 24.05
CA GLU A 211 4.39 -9.08 24.23
C GLU A 211 4.95 -8.30 23.01
N ASP A 212 5.07 -8.91 21.83
CA ASP A 212 5.49 -8.24 20.59
C ASP A 212 4.27 -7.62 19.85
N SER A 213 3.41 -6.93 20.59
CA SER A 213 2.35 -6.10 20.03
C SER A 213 2.75 -4.64 20.07
N PHE A 214 2.52 -3.93 18.97
CA PHE A 214 2.65 -2.48 18.90
C PHE A 214 1.25 -1.88 18.89
N MET A 215 0.94 -1.09 19.90
CA MET A 215 -0.29 -0.31 19.96
C MET A 215 0.05 1.17 20.11
N ALA A 216 -0.48 1.96 19.20
CA ALA A 216 -0.37 3.40 19.17
C ALA A 216 -1.74 4.02 18.93
N LYS A 217 -2.16 4.92 19.81
CA LYS A 217 -3.27 5.83 19.55
C LYS A 217 -2.72 7.24 19.37
N ILE A 218 -3.07 7.84 18.25
CA ILE A 218 -2.67 9.15 17.75
C ILE A 218 -3.91 10.02 17.69
N SER A 219 -3.99 11.03 18.55
CA SER A 219 -5.03 12.05 18.46
C SER A 219 -4.41 13.37 18.07
N PHE A 220 -4.77 13.94 16.92
CA PHE A 220 -4.27 15.27 16.56
C PHE A 220 -4.89 16.29 17.50
N LEU A 221 -4.06 17.21 18.00
CA LEU A 221 -4.58 18.39 18.66
C LEU A 221 -5.18 19.24 17.55
N ALA A 222 -6.49 19.49 17.60
CA ALA A 222 -7.20 20.30 16.62
C ALA A 222 -6.62 21.72 16.63
N TYR A 223 -5.56 21.95 15.87
CA TYR A 223 -5.19 23.27 15.44
C TYR A 223 -6.03 23.56 14.21
N GLU A 224 -6.64 24.74 14.19
CA GLU A 224 -7.16 25.32 12.96
C GLU A 224 -6.05 25.24 11.92
N LEU A 225 -6.14 24.27 11.00
CA LEU A 225 -5.24 24.21 9.86
C LEU A 225 -5.27 25.61 9.24
N PRO A 226 -4.15 26.33 9.21
CA PRO A 226 -4.16 27.76 8.92
C PRO A 226 -4.66 27.96 7.50
N ASN A 227 -5.96 28.25 7.38
CA ASN A 227 -6.69 28.59 6.17
C ASN A 227 -6.15 27.91 4.91
N TYR A 228 -6.61 26.69 4.60
CA TYR A 228 -6.59 26.17 3.23
C TYR A 228 -7.44 27.11 2.35
N ARG A 229 -6.82 28.18 1.85
CA ARG A 229 -7.32 28.88 0.68
C ARG A 229 -6.96 28.02 -0.51
N TYR A 230 -7.93 27.26 -1.01
CA TYR A 230 -7.91 26.70 -2.36
C TYR A 230 -7.45 27.82 -3.31
N ARG A 231 -6.26 27.66 -3.90
CA ARG A 231 -5.84 28.42 -5.07
C ARG A 231 -6.17 27.62 -6.31
#